data_AF-A0A6A5VLU4-F1
#
_entry.id   AF-A0A6A5VLU4-F1
#
_cell.length_a   1.000
_cell.length_b   1.000
_cell.length_c   1.000
_cell.angle_alpha   90.00
_cell.angle_beta   90.00
_cell.angle_gamma   90.00
#
_symmetry.space_group_name_H-M   'P 1'
#
loop_
_entity.id
_entity.type
_entity.pdbx_description
1 polymer ?
#
loop_
_entity_poly.entity_id
_entity_poly.type
_entity_poly.pdbx_seq_one_letter_code
_entity_poly.pdbx_strand_id
1 'polypeptide(L)'
;SVIIAHLSNPQTSKKEPVWVNLMNHFRQERCLDGVGNLQDLYMFLTRVALPNAIITNRRLLHELYMARRILPRNVRFRYDRWTLTYTPLTSLPLRPQPSHAVRPVMRSAPTPNGANFLQWLYEPLNTPPAHRPCPDQLLHRRTPLDGFLIEDEFIVRRVEPEALYQRTATVLSLFWWIECMSSDLRRYEATGWVGIGSELR
;
A
#
# COMPACT_ATOMS: atom_id res chain seq x y z
N SER A 1 -19.16 3.11 4.93
CA SER A 1 -18.49 3.50 3.68
C SER A 1 -18.10 2.23 2.92
N VAL A 2 -18.47 2.11 1.63
CA VAL A 2 -18.17 0.93 0.79
C VAL A 2 -16.67 0.74 0.60
N ILE A 3 -15.91 1.83 0.51
CA ILE A 3 -14.44 1.80 0.40
C ILE A 3 -13.85 1.11 1.64
N ILE A 4 -14.30 1.48 2.85
CA ILE A 4 -13.83 0.85 4.09
C ILE A 4 -14.12 -0.65 4.12
N ALA A 5 -15.29 -1.09 3.62
CA ALA A 5 -15.60 -2.52 3.53
C ALA A 5 -14.59 -3.27 2.64
N HIS A 6 -14.19 -2.67 1.51
CA HIS A 6 -13.15 -3.24 0.63
C HIS A 6 -11.75 -3.22 1.26
N LEU A 7 -11.44 -2.22 2.10
CA LEU A 7 -10.15 -2.16 2.80
C LEU A 7 -10.06 -3.17 3.96
N SER A 8 -11.18 -3.42 4.65
CA SER A 8 -11.23 -4.35 5.78
C SER A 8 -11.35 -5.82 5.34
N ASN A 9 -12.00 -6.08 4.21
CA ASN A 9 -12.16 -7.42 3.65
C ASN A 9 -12.01 -7.36 2.12
N PRO A 10 -10.77 -7.33 1.60
CA PRO A 10 -10.52 -7.32 0.18
C PRO A 10 -10.98 -8.66 -0.44
N GLN A 11 -12.07 -8.62 -1.19
CA GLN A 11 -12.60 -9.80 -1.89
C GLN A 11 -11.80 -10.07 -3.18
N THR A 12 -10.53 -10.44 -3.02
CA THR A 12 -9.52 -10.60 -4.10
C THR A 12 -9.90 -11.61 -5.18
N SER A 13 -10.88 -12.49 -4.92
CA SER A 13 -11.46 -13.41 -5.90
C SER A 13 -12.43 -12.73 -6.88
N LYS A 14 -12.86 -11.50 -6.59
CA LYS A 14 -13.73 -10.70 -7.46
C LYS A 14 -12.90 -9.72 -8.29
N LYS A 15 -13.52 -9.19 -9.35
CA LYS A 15 -12.92 -8.12 -10.16
C LYS A 15 -12.61 -6.92 -9.28
N GLU A 16 -11.47 -6.29 -9.54
CA GLU A 16 -11.08 -5.03 -8.90
C GLU A 16 -12.22 -4.00 -8.98
N PRO A 17 -12.58 -3.35 -7.85
CA PRO A 17 -13.54 -2.26 -7.86
C PRO A 17 -13.06 -1.09 -8.72
N VAL A 18 -14.00 -0.44 -9.43
CA VAL A 18 -13.68 0.82 -10.12
C VAL A 18 -13.59 1.93 -9.08
N TRP A 19 -12.38 2.14 -8.54
CA TRP A 19 -12.15 3.04 -7.39
C TRP A 19 -12.66 4.46 -7.63
N VAL A 20 -12.46 5.00 -8.83
CA VAL A 20 -13.01 6.28 -9.28
C VAL A 20 -14.52 6.33 -9.03
N ASN A 21 -15.28 5.35 -9.52
CA ASN A 21 -16.73 5.32 -9.32
C ASN A 21 -17.14 5.31 -7.85
N LEU A 22 -16.40 4.59 -6.99
CA LEU A 22 -16.64 4.56 -5.55
C LEU A 22 -16.30 5.89 -4.86
N MET A 23 -15.25 6.57 -5.33
CA MET A 23 -14.83 7.86 -4.79
C MET A 23 -15.69 9.04 -5.27
N ASN A 24 -16.52 8.88 -6.32
CA ASN A 24 -17.45 9.92 -6.76
C ASN A 24 -18.36 10.43 -5.64
N HIS A 25 -18.59 9.63 -4.60
CA HIS A 25 -19.26 10.07 -3.38
C HIS A 25 -18.64 11.34 -2.75
N PHE A 26 -17.31 11.48 -2.76
CA PHE A 26 -16.62 12.65 -2.21
C PHE A 26 -16.77 13.92 -3.07
N ARG A 27 -17.24 13.78 -4.32
CA ARG A 27 -17.52 14.90 -5.23
C ARG A 27 -18.95 15.42 -5.13
N GLN A 28 -19.85 14.68 -4.47
CA GLN A 28 -21.26 15.08 -4.37
C GLN A 28 -21.38 16.31 -3.47
N GLU A 29 -22.11 17.34 -3.92
CA GLU A 29 -22.34 18.60 -3.18
C GLU A 29 -22.93 18.38 -1.78
N ARG A 30 -23.60 17.24 -1.55
CA ARG A 30 -24.16 16.86 -0.25
C ARG A 30 -23.12 16.39 0.76
N CYS A 31 -21.86 16.20 0.37
CA CYS A 31 -20.78 15.82 1.27
C CYS A 31 -20.16 17.10 1.87
N LEU A 32 -20.69 17.54 3.01
CA LEU A 32 -20.28 18.77 3.72
C LEU A 32 -18.75 18.87 3.95
N ASP A 33 -18.06 17.73 4.03
CA ASP A 33 -16.61 17.62 4.25
C ASP A 33 -15.88 16.81 3.14
N GLY A 34 -16.41 16.74 1.92
CA GLY A 34 -15.95 15.82 0.87
C GLY A 34 -14.43 15.82 0.64
N VAL A 35 -13.82 17.00 0.55
CA VAL A 35 -12.36 17.14 0.36
C VAL A 35 -11.58 16.70 1.60
N GLY A 36 -11.99 17.12 2.79
CA GLY A 36 -11.34 16.72 4.03
C GLY A 36 -11.39 15.20 4.23
N ASN A 37 -12.54 14.59 3.91
CA ASN A 37 -12.72 13.14 4.02
C ASN A 37 -11.85 12.39 3.00
N LEU A 38 -11.66 12.94 1.80
CA LEU A 38 -10.75 12.40 0.80
C LEU A 38 -9.29 12.48 1.28
N GLN A 39 -8.88 13.59 1.89
CA GLN A 39 -7.55 13.74 2.49
C GLN A 39 -7.32 12.73 3.62
N ASP A 40 -8.29 12.57 4.52
CA ASP A 40 -8.20 11.60 5.61
C ASP A 40 -8.15 10.16 5.10
N LEU A 41 -8.97 9.84 4.08
CA LEU A 41 -8.92 8.54 3.41
C LEU A 41 -7.55 8.28 2.80
N TYR A 42 -7.01 9.27 2.06
CA TYR A 42 -5.70 9.17 1.46
C TYR A 42 -4.61 8.90 2.51
N MET A 43 -4.61 9.66 3.61
CA MET A 43 -3.67 9.47 4.71
C MET A 43 -3.84 8.11 5.39
N PHE A 44 -5.08 7.67 5.61
CA PHE A 44 -5.35 6.34 6.15
C PHE A 44 -4.78 5.23 5.24
N LEU A 45 -4.94 5.38 3.92
CA LEU A 45 -4.43 4.41 2.96
C LEU A 45 -2.91 4.33 3.00
N THR A 46 -2.21 5.46 2.88
CA THR A 46 -0.74 5.51 2.79
C THR A 46 -0.03 5.22 4.11
N ARG A 47 -0.68 5.49 5.26
CA ARG A 47 -0.08 5.32 6.58
C ARG A 47 -0.53 4.06 7.34
N VAL A 48 -1.59 3.40 6.89
CA VAL A 48 -2.16 2.24 7.59
C VAL A 48 -2.44 1.08 6.65
N ALA A 49 -3.37 1.25 5.71
CA ALA A 49 -3.87 0.14 4.91
C ALA A 49 -2.76 -0.47 4.04
N LEU A 50 -2.02 0.39 3.32
CA LEU A 50 -0.94 -0.02 2.45
C LEU A 50 0.25 -0.60 3.23
N PRO A 51 0.75 0.03 4.31
CA PRO A 51 1.72 -0.61 5.21
C PRO A 51 1.31 -2.01 5.70
N ASN A 52 0.06 -2.20 6.14
CA ASN A 52 -0.42 -3.49 6.62
C ASN A 52 -0.47 -4.56 5.51
N ALA A 53 -0.88 -4.18 4.29
CA ALA A 53 -0.85 -5.07 3.13
C ALA A 53 0.60 -5.48 2.80
N ILE A 54 1.55 -4.54 2.85
CA ILE A 54 2.98 -4.80 2.65
C ILE A 54 3.53 -5.74 3.72
N ILE A 55 3.24 -5.50 5.00
CA ILE A 55 3.67 -6.39 6.10
C ILE A 55 3.19 -7.82 5.86
N THR A 56 1.92 -7.98 5.48
CA THR A 56 1.32 -9.27 5.16
C THR A 56 2.02 -9.95 4.00
N ASN A 57 2.22 -9.24 2.88
CA ASN A 57 2.92 -9.77 1.72
C ASN A 57 4.36 -10.18 2.06
N ARG A 58 5.07 -9.32 2.79
CA ARG A 58 6.46 -9.55 3.23
C ARG A 58 6.58 -10.78 4.14
N ARG A 59 5.60 -11.02 5.03
CA ARG A 59 5.54 -12.24 5.85
C ARG A 59 5.38 -13.50 5.00
N LEU A 60 4.45 -13.49 4.04
CA LEU A 60 4.20 -14.62 3.14
C LEU A 60 5.42 -14.92 2.25
N LEU A 61 6.10 -13.89 1.75
CA LEU A 61 7.37 -14.06 1.02
C LEU A 61 8.44 -14.67 1.91
N HIS A 62 8.54 -14.23 3.17
CA HIS A 62 9.48 -14.80 4.13
C HIS A 62 9.24 -16.31 4.30
N GLU A 63 8.00 -16.71 4.55
CA GLU A 63 7.61 -18.12 4.66
C GLU A 63 7.96 -18.92 3.39
N LEU A 64 7.67 -18.35 2.20
CA LEU A 64 8.03 -18.95 0.93
C LEU A 64 9.54 -19.18 0.79
N TYR A 65 10.38 -18.17 1.06
CA TYR A 65 11.83 -18.29 0.88
C TYR A 65 12.52 -19.08 2.00
N MET A 66 11.87 -19.25 3.17
CA MET A 66 12.31 -20.22 4.16
C MET A 66 12.02 -21.65 3.70
N ALA A 67 10.87 -21.90 3.07
CA ALA A 67 10.53 -23.22 2.53
C ALA A 67 11.25 -23.57 1.22
N ARG A 68 11.51 -22.58 0.36
CA ARG A 68 11.99 -22.74 -1.02
C ARG A 68 13.08 -21.71 -1.37
N ARG A 69 14.20 -21.76 -0.65
CA ARG A 69 15.30 -20.78 -0.74
C ARG A 69 15.93 -20.65 -2.14
N ILE A 70 15.89 -21.72 -2.94
CA ILE A 70 16.47 -21.74 -4.30
C ILE A 70 15.63 -20.99 -5.34
N LEU A 71 14.44 -20.50 -4.97
CA LEU A 71 13.62 -19.73 -5.89
C LEU A 71 14.34 -18.44 -6.32
N PRO A 72 14.20 -18.04 -7.59
CA PRO A 72 14.85 -16.86 -8.11
C PRO A 72 14.23 -15.58 -7.54
N ARG A 73 14.97 -14.48 -7.65
CA ARG A 73 14.59 -13.16 -7.09
C ARG A 73 13.39 -12.51 -7.78
N ASN A 74 12.97 -13.02 -8.94
CA ASN A 74 11.97 -12.43 -9.84
C ASN A 74 10.56 -13.01 -9.64
N VAL A 75 10.24 -13.55 -8.48
CA VAL A 75 8.87 -13.97 -8.14
C VAL A 75 7.91 -12.77 -8.28
N ARG A 76 6.78 -12.98 -8.97
CA ARG A 76 5.80 -11.90 -9.29
C ARG A 76 5.02 -11.36 -8.10
N PHE A 77 4.97 -12.11 -7.01
CA PHE A 77 4.16 -11.81 -5.84
C PHE A 77 4.74 -10.74 -4.89
N ARG A 78 5.85 -10.10 -5.24
CA ARG A 78 6.49 -9.11 -4.38
C ARG A 78 5.74 -7.77 -4.39
N TYR A 79 5.41 -7.24 -3.23
CA TYR A 79 4.80 -5.91 -3.08
C TYR A 79 5.59 -4.76 -3.74
N ASP A 80 6.91 -4.90 -3.88
CA ASP A 80 7.79 -3.90 -4.51
C ASP A 80 8.06 -4.21 -6.00
N ARG A 81 7.18 -4.96 -6.66
CA ARG A 81 7.22 -5.16 -8.11
C ARG A 81 6.28 -4.21 -8.88
N TRP A 82 5.52 -3.38 -8.19
CA TRP A 82 4.62 -2.42 -8.84
C TRP A 82 5.40 -1.41 -9.68
N THR A 83 4.99 -1.22 -10.94
CA THR A 83 5.76 -0.47 -11.96
C THR A 83 5.23 0.92 -12.26
N LEU A 84 4.13 1.34 -11.63
CA LEU A 84 3.54 2.65 -11.91
C LEU A 84 4.46 3.79 -11.46
N THR A 85 4.53 4.84 -12.28
CA THR A 85 5.40 6.00 -12.00
C THR A 85 4.86 6.81 -10.82
N TYR A 86 5.74 7.15 -9.88
CA TYR A 86 5.44 8.05 -8.77
C TYR A 86 5.67 9.51 -9.19
N THR A 87 4.67 10.34 -8.99
CA THR A 87 4.74 11.80 -9.21
C THR A 87 4.77 12.50 -7.85
N PRO A 88 5.84 13.20 -7.44
CA PRO A 88 5.91 13.83 -6.11
C PRO A 88 4.76 14.80 -5.83
N LEU A 89 4.29 14.87 -4.58
CA LEU A 89 3.20 15.80 -4.20
C LEU A 89 3.49 17.26 -4.53
N THR A 90 4.75 17.67 -4.40
CA THR A 90 5.21 19.04 -4.70
C THR A 90 5.08 19.43 -6.17
N SER A 91 4.90 18.45 -7.06
CA SER A 91 4.67 18.70 -8.50
C SER A 91 3.18 18.77 -8.86
N LEU A 92 2.28 18.54 -7.89
CA LEU A 92 0.85 18.66 -8.10
C LEU A 92 0.37 20.10 -7.84
N PRO A 93 -0.77 20.51 -8.42
CA PRO A 93 -1.42 21.78 -8.05
C PRO A 93 -1.73 21.83 -6.55
N LEU A 94 -1.26 22.87 -5.87
CA LEU A 94 -1.45 23.09 -4.45
C LEU A 94 -2.33 24.32 -4.18
N ARG A 95 -3.27 24.16 -3.27
CA ARG A 95 -4.06 25.22 -2.65
C ARG A 95 -3.22 26.06 -1.69
N PRO A 96 -3.64 27.32 -1.46
CA PRO A 96 -3.16 28.10 -0.34
C PRO A 96 -3.28 27.31 0.97
N GLN A 97 -2.40 27.61 1.92
CA GLN A 97 -2.44 26.98 3.23
C GLN A 97 -3.80 27.26 3.89
N PRO A 98 -4.50 26.24 4.40
CA PRO A 98 -5.74 26.46 5.14
C PRO A 98 -5.46 27.32 6.38
N SER A 99 -6.32 28.31 6.61
CA SER A 99 -6.27 29.20 7.78
C SER A 99 -6.65 28.49 9.09
N HIS A 100 -7.27 27.31 8.99
CA HIS A 100 -7.77 26.54 10.13
C HIS A 100 -6.86 25.36 10.44
N ALA A 101 -6.84 24.98 11.73
CA ALA A 101 -6.14 23.79 12.19
C ALA A 101 -6.66 22.55 11.46
N VAL A 102 -5.72 21.75 10.93
CA VAL A 102 -6.03 20.48 10.27
C VAL A 102 -6.55 19.49 11.31
N ARG A 103 -7.70 18.89 11.03
CA ARG A 103 -8.25 17.83 11.89
C ARG A 103 -7.37 16.57 11.84
N PRO A 104 -7.23 15.83 12.94
CA PRO A 104 -6.42 14.62 12.95
C PRO A 104 -7.08 13.50 12.12
N VAL A 105 -6.28 12.75 11.37
CA VAL A 105 -6.73 11.57 10.59
C VAL A 105 -7.22 10.47 11.52
N MET A 106 -6.50 10.25 12.62
CA MET A 106 -6.83 9.29 13.67
C MET A 106 -7.28 10.02 14.92
N ARG A 107 -8.43 9.62 15.48
CA ARG A 107 -9.01 10.31 16.65
C ARG A 107 -8.25 10.04 17.95
N SER A 108 -7.58 8.90 18.07
CA SER A 108 -7.01 8.40 19.33
C SER A 108 -5.50 8.20 19.31
N ALA A 109 -4.83 8.48 18.19
CA ALA A 109 -3.39 8.26 18.03
C ALA A 109 -2.81 9.24 17.00
N PRO A 110 -1.51 9.56 17.07
CA PRO A 110 -0.86 10.31 16.00
C PRO A 110 -0.84 9.50 14.70
N THR A 111 -0.94 10.18 13.55
CA THR A 111 -0.76 9.57 12.24
C THR A 111 0.61 8.87 12.18
N PRO A 112 0.69 7.57 11.80
CA PRO A 112 1.95 6.86 11.72
C PRO A 112 2.96 7.56 10.80
N ASN A 113 4.21 7.65 11.26
CA ASN A 113 5.29 8.19 10.45
C ASN A 113 5.77 7.14 9.44
N GLY A 114 5.42 7.32 8.17
CA GLY A 114 5.82 6.39 7.13
C GLY A 114 7.30 6.43 6.75
N ALA A 115 8.09 7.43 7.19
CA ALA A 115 9.54 7.36 7.09
C ALA A 115 10.10 6.25 7.98
N ASN A 116 9.55 6.08 9.19
CA ASN A 116 9.90 4.97 10.09
C ASN A 116 9.49 3.62 9.47
N PHE A 117 8.32 3.56 8.84
CA PHE A 117 7.89 2.35 8.14
C PHE A 117 8.81 2.02 6.96
N LEU A 118 9.19 3.01 6.15
CA LEU A 118 10.12 2.82 5.05
C LEU A 118 11.50 2.38 5.55
N GLN A 119 11.99 2.96 6.65
CA GLN A 119 13.23 2.50 7.29
C GLN A 119 13.13 1.02 7.70
N TRP A 120 12.03 0.61 8.33
CA TRP A 120 11.76 -0.79 8.66
C TRP A 120 11.70 -1.71 7.42
N LEU A 121 11.25 -1.21 6.27
CA LEU A 121 11.30 -2.00 5.01
C LEU A 121 12.73 -2.29 4.57
N TYR A 122 13.66 -1.36 4.78
CA TYR A 122 15.07 -1.53 4.43
C TYR A 122 15.84 -2.46 5.38
N GLU A 123 15.33 -2.72 6.59
CA GLU A 123 15.95 -3.66 7.52
C GLU A 123 15.82 -5.10 7.01
N PRO A 124 16.89 -5.91 7.01
CA PRO A 124 16.80 -7.33 6.66
C PRO A 124 15.84 -8.08 7.59
N LEU A 125 15.06 -9.02 7.04
CA LEU A 125 14.21 -9.87 7.87
C LEU A 125 15.05 -10.82 8.73
N ASN A 126 14.60 -11.02 9.97
CA ASN A 126 15.20 -11.99 10.88
C ASN A 126 15.04 -13.41 10.34
N THR A 127 16.15 -14.02 9.93
CA THR A 127 16.19 -15.43 9.54
C THR A 127 16.76 -16.31 10.67
N PRO A 128 16.25 -17.54 10.84
CA PRO A 128 16.84 -18.51 11.78
C PRO A 128 18.35 -18.68 11.52
N PRO A 129 19.17 -19.01 12.54
CA PRO A 129 20.62 -19.16 12.38
C PRO A 129 21.03 -20.10 11.23
N ALA A 130 20.32 -21.22 11.06
CA ALA A 130 20.54 -22.19 9.98
C ALA A 130 20.27 -21.63 8.57
N HIS A 131 19.57 -20.49 8.47
CA HIS A 131 19.18 -19.84 7.22
C HIS A 131 19.85 -18.48 7.04
N ARG A 132 20.91 -18.17 7.78
CA ARG A 132 21.68 -16.93 7.58
C ARG A 132 22.69 -17.08 6.43
N PRO A 133 22.98 -16.01 5.67
CA PRO A 133 22.39 -14.66 5.77
C PRO A 133 20.95 -14.61 5.23
N CYS A 134 20.24 -13.50 5.49
CA CYS A 134 18.93 -13.23 4.90
C CYS A 134 19.03 -13.30 3.36
N PRO A 135 18.20 -14.10 2.67
CA PRO A 135 18.20 -14.15 1.21
C PRO A 135 18.01 -12.76 0.57
N ASP A 136 18.80 -12.43 -0.46
CA ASP A 136 18.67 -11.18 -1.23
C ASP A 136 17.29 -11.05 -1.90
N GLN A 137 16.60 -12.17 -2.07
CA GLN A 137 15.22 -12.25 -2.52
C GLN A 137 14.20 -11.73 -1.51
N LEU A 138 14.59 -11.41 -0.27
CA LEU A 138 13.71 -10.85 0.77
C LEU A 138 14.01 -9.38 1.07
N LEU A 139 15.14 -8.86 0.60
CA LEU A 139 15.49 -7.45 0.76
C LEU A 139 14.53 -6.57 -0.03
N HIS A 140 14.06 -5.49 0.60
CA HIS A 140 13.25 -4.47 -0.06
C HIS A 140 14.07 -3.76 -1.15
N ARG A 141 13.41 -3.42 -2.25
CA ARG A 141 13.98 -2.63 -3.34
C ARG A 141 13.34 -1.26 -3.35
N ARG A 142 14.16 -0.25 -3.57
CA ARG A 142 13.67 1.11 -3.77
C ARG A 142 12.73 1.15 -4.97
N THR A 143 11.51 1.63 -4.76
CA THR A 143 10.47 1.66 -5.80
C THR A 143 9.65 2.94 -5.74
N PRO A 144 8.83 3.21 -6.79
CA PRO A 144 7.84 4.29 -6.73
C PRO A 144 6.89 4.21 -5.54
N LEU A 145 6.61 3.00 -5.03
CA LEU A 145 5.81 2.77 -3.82
C LEU A 145 6.33 3.56 -2.61
N ASP A 146 7.66 3.62 -2.44
CA ASP A 146 8.33 4.30 -1.33
C ASP A 146 7.90 5.76 -1.24
N GLY A 147 7.69 6.41 -2.39
CA GLY A 147 7.25 7.79 -2.49
C GLY A 147 5.90 8.00 -1.80
N PHE A 148 4.92 7.14 -2.11
CA PHE A 148 3.57 7.21 -1.51
C PHE A 148 3.58 6.99 0.00
N LEU A 149 4.50 6.15 0.50
CA LEU A 149 4.58 5.81 1.92
C LEU A 149 5.09 6.95 2.79
N ILE A 150 5.90 7.87 2.24
CA ILE A 150 6.57 8.94 3.01
C ILE A 150 5.96 10.32 2.79
N GLU A 151 4.84 10.41 2.09
CA GLU A 151 4.22 11.69 1.72
C GLU A 151 3.82 12.56 2.90
N ASP A 152 4.32 13.80 2.90
CA ASP A 152 4.07 14.77 3.95
C ASP A 152 2.57 15.12 4.05
N GLU A 153 2.01 14.96 5.25
CA GLU A 153 0.58 15.23 5.51
C GLU A 153 0.24 16.70 5.22
N PHE A 154 1.10 17.63 5.62
CA PHE A 154 0.88 19.05 5.38
C PHE A 154 0.79 19.38 3.88
N ILE A 155 1.57 18.71 3.04
CA ILE A 155 1.45 18.85 1.58
C ILE A 155 0.16 18.20 1.07
N VAL A 156 -0.19 16.99 1.54
CA VAL A 156 -1.46 16.31 1.17
C VAL A 156 -2.67 17.21 1.41
N ARG A 157 -2.71 17.91 2.54
CA ARG A 157 -3.81 18.83 2.90
C ARG A 157 -3.97 20.00 1.94
N ARG A 158 -2.98 20.25 1.10
CA ARG A 158 -2.97 21.35 0.13
C ARG A 158 -3.18 20.87 -1.29
N VAL A 159 -3.11 19.58 -1.60
CA VAL A 159 -3.31 19.10 -2.98
C VAL A 159 -4.71 19.44 -3.47
N GLU A 160 -4.83 19.92 -4.70
CA GLU A 160 -6.14 20.13 -5.34
C GLU A 160 -6.96 18.82 -5.33
N PRO A 161 -8.27 18.86 -5.01
CA PRO A 161 -9.10 17.67 -4.83
C PRO A 161 -9.09 16.74 -6.03
N GLU A 162 -9.04 17.27 -7.25
CA GLU A 162 -9.00 16.44 -8.46
C GLU A 162 -7.69 15.64 -8.55
N ALA A 163 -6.56 16.28 -8.27
CA ALA A 163 -5.26 15.62 -8.26
C ALA A 163 -5.19 14.60 -7.10
N LEU A 164 -5.70 14.95 -5.92
CA LEU A 164 -5.77 14.06 -4.77
C LEU A 164 -6.69 12.86 -5.02
N TYR A 165 -7.77 13.05 -5.77
CA TYR A 165 -8.71 12.01 -6.12
C TYR A 165 -8.05 10.95 -7.01
N GLN A 166 -7.40 11.36 -8.10
CA GLN A 166 -6.69 10.44 -9.00
C GLN A 166 -5.56 9.69 -8.26
N ARG A 167 -4.87 10.41 -7.37
CA ARG A 167 -3.84 9.84 -6.51
C ARG A 167 -4.40 8.82 -5.53
N THR A 168 -5.54 9.10 -4.90
CA THR A 168 -6.24 8.16 -4.01
C THR A 168 -6.67 6.89 -4.74
N ALA A 169 -7.21 7.00 -5.97
CA ALA A 169 -7.51 5.84 -6.83
C ALA A 169 -6.26 4.99 -7.09
N THR A 170 -5.14 5.66 -7.38
CA THR A 170 -3.86 4.98 -7.63
C THR A 170 -3.41 4.18 -6.41
N VAL A 171 -3.46 4.78 -5.22
CA VAL A 171 -3.10 4.10 -3.97
C VAL A 171 -4.05 2.94 -3.64
N LEU A 172 -5.35 3.09 -3.90
CA LEU A 172 -6.33 2.01 -3.76
C LEU A 172 -6.04 0.84 -4.71
N SER A 173 -5.68 1.13 -5.96
CA SER A 173 -5.33 0.11 -6.96
C SER A 173 -4.07 -0.66 -6.55
N LEU A 174 -3.07 0.08 -6.04
CA LEU A 174 -1.85 -0.49 -5.49
C LEU A 174 -2.13 -1.38 -4.27
N PHE A 175 -2.95 -0.91 -3.31
CA PHE A 175 -3.38 -1.72 -2.16
C PHE A 175 -4.05 -3.02 -2.62
N TRP A 176 -5.01 -2.92 -3.55
CA TRP A 176 -5.72 -4.07 -4.09
C TRP A 176 -4.78 -5.08 -4.75
N TRP A 177 -3.84 -4.59 -5.56
CA TRP A 177 -2.86 -5.44 -6.20
C TRP A 177 -2.00 -6.20 -5.18
N ILE A 178 -1.52 -5.55 -4.11
CA ILE A 178 -0.74 -6.23 -3.05
C ILE A 178 -1.60 -7.29 -2.34
N GLU A 179 -2.87 -7.00 -2.08
CA GLU A 179 -3.81 -7.97 -1.49
C GLU A 179 -4.04 -9.18 -2.43
N CYS A 180 -4.20 -8.96 -3.73
CA CYS A 180 -4.27 -10.04 -4.72
C CYS A 180 -3.00 -10.91 -4.70
N MET A 181 -1.82 -10.30 -4.72
CA MET A 181 -0.55 -11.05 -4.63
C MET A 181 -0.43 -11.85 -3.33
N SER A 182 -0.87 -11.25 -2.21
CA SER A 182 -0.88 -11.91 -0.91
C SER A 182 -1.90 -13.06 -0.85
N SER A 183 -3.06 -12.90 -1.49
CA SER A 183 -4.07 -13.94 -1.62
C SER A 183 -3.55 -15.14 -2.42
N ASP A 184 -2.85 -14.90 -3.53
CA ASP A 184 -2.22 -15.97 -4.31
C ASP A 184 -1.15 -16.70 -3.50
N LEU A 185 -0.31 -15.96 -2.76
CA LEU A 185 0.68 -16.56 -1.86
C LEU A 185 0.02 -17.42 -0.77
N ARG A 186 -1.06 -16.97 -0.13
CA ARG A 186 -1.80 -17.78 0.86
C ARG A 186 -2.36 -19.08 0.25
N ARG A 187 -2.82 -19.05 -1.01
CA ARG A 187 -3.27 -20.27 -1.71
C ARG A 187 -2.12 -21.25 -1.92
N TYR A 188 -0.93 -20.75 -2.28
CA TYR A 188 0.26 -21.60 -2.37
C TYR A 188 0.70 -22.12 -1.00
N GLU A 189 0.71 -21.27 0.03
CA GLU A 189 1.02 -21.66 1.41
C GLU A 189 0.13 -22.82 1.87
N ALA A 190 -1.19 -22.69 1.67
CA ALA A 190 -2.18 -23.71 2.04
C ALA A 190 -1.99 -25.06 1.33
N THR A 191 -1.24 -25.09 0.23
CA THR A 191 -0.89 -26.31 -0.52
C THR A 191 0.58 -26.72 -0.34
N GLY A 192 1.29 -26.18 0.66
CA GLY A 192 2.71 -26.49 0.90
C GLY A 192 3.64 -25.96 -0.19
N TRP A 193 3.27 -24.83 -0.81
CA TRP A 193 3.98 -24.17 -1.91
C TRP A 193 4.06 -25.02 -3.20
N VAL A 194 3.18 -25.99 -3.37
CA VAL A 194 3.13 -26.83 -4.57
C VAL A 194 2.77 -25.99 -5.78
N GLY A 195 3.52 -26.13 -6.87
CA GLY A 195 3.29 -25.39 -8.11
C GLY A 195 3.86 -23.97 -8.16
N ILE A 196 4.40 -23.41 -7.06
CA ILE A 196 4.98 -22.05 -7.09
C ILE A 196 6.09 -21.88 -8.14
N GLY A 197 6.80 -22.96 -8.48
CA GLY A 197 7.83 -22.94 -9.53
C GLY A 197 7.31 -22.64 -10.93
N SER A 198 6.02 -22.88 -11.22
CA SER A 198 5.44 -22.53 -12.52
C SER A 198 5.26 -21.02 -12.70
N GLU A 199 5.23 -20.27 -11.60
CA GLU A 199 5.04 -18.80 -11.57
C GLU A 199 6.33 -18.01 -11.88
N LEU A 200 7.41 -18.74 -12.18
CA LEU A 200 8.72 -18.20 -12.52
C LEU A 200 8.94 -18.04 -14.03
N ARG A 201 7.98 -18.50 -14.85
CA ARG A 201 8.04 -18.46 -16.32
C ARG A 201 7.50 -17.15 -16.86
#